data_AF-A0A1G9MZX2-F1
#
_entry.id   AF-A0A1G9MZX2-F1
#
_cell.length_a   1.000
_cell.length_b   1.000
_cell.length_c   1.000
_cell.angle_alpha   90.00
_cell.angle_beta   90.00
_cell.angle_gamma   90.00
#
_symmetry.space_group_name_H-M   'P 1'
#
loop_
_entity.id
_entity.type
_entity.pdbx_description
1 polymer ?
#
loop_
_entity_poly.entity_id
_entity_poly.type
_entity_poly.pdbx_seq_one_letter_code
_entity_poly.pdbx_strand_id
1 'polypeptide(L)'
;MKRLVAGLAGLLLLTACAPTPGDPGPTEAPATSESVTAVPSATEQGSATESESAGTAPSATVEASPTSEASEEPASSPSPSESPVTVSPTAEPPAEAPASGWAIVDRKVSTESEADAAGLPSAVTQYVKSRLAEPCNVQFNLFAVHPDGYLVADESGICAGAALFVYGPDGSGRVSELVESTSVQPCSAFRNADVPTGVPKTKLLPDGLVCSDGGAKNY
;
A
#
# COMPACT_ATOMS: atom_id res chain seq x y z
N MET A 1 12.88 38.74 1.14
CA MET A 1 12.05 38.94 -0.06
C MET A 1 10.72 38.25 0.19
N LYS A 2 9.61 39.01 0.24
CA LYS A 2 8.27 38.51 0.59
C LYS A 2 7.59 37.95 -0.65
N ARG A 3 7.22 36.67 -0.65
CA ARG A 3 6.31 36.10 -1.65
C ARG A 3 5.01 35.69 -0.96
N LEU A 4 3.98 36.47 -1.22
CA LEU A 4 2.57 36.12 -1.03
C LEU A 4 2.22 35.07 -2.07
N VAL A 5 1.70 33.92 -1.64
CA VAL A 5 0.99 32.99 -2.53
C VAL A 5 -0.43 32.87 -1.99
N ALA A 6 -1.36 33.34 -2.80
CA ALA A 6 -2.80 33.34 -2.56
C ALA A 6 -3.36 31.93 -2.63
N GLY A 7 -4.32 31.66 -1.76
CA GLY A 7 -5.02 30.39 -1.68
C GLY A 7 -5.87 30.10 -2.92
N LEU A 8 -5.92 28.83 -3.28
CA LEU A 8 -6.93 28.29 -4.16
C LEU A 8 -7.80 27.33 -3.35
N ALA A 9 -9.03 27.78 -3.06
CA ALA A 9 -10.11 26.93 -2.61
C ALA A 9 -10.59 26.13 -3.83
N GLY A 10 -10.30 24.83 -3.85
CA GLY A 10 -10.71 23.90 -4.90
C GLY A 10 -11.77 22.95 -4.37
N LEU A 11 -12.98 23.12 -4.91
CA LEU A 11 -14.24 22.46 -4.62
C LEU A 11 -14.20 20.92 -4.80
N LEU A 12 -14.80 20.20 -3.85
CA LEU A 12 -15.14 18.78 -3.90
C LEU A 12 -15.95 18.41 -5.16
N LEU A 13 -15.52 17.38 -5.89
CA LEU A 13 -16.36 16.59 -6.78
C LEU A 13 -16.29 15.12 -6.37
N LEU A 14 -17.32 14.65 -5.67
CA LEU A 14 -17.60 13.24 -5.41
C LEU A 14 -18.11 12.61 -6.72
N THR A 15 -17.27 11.86 -7.43
CA THR A 15 -17.71 11.03 -8.55
C THR A 15 -18.23 9.70 -8.02
N ALA A 16 -19.55 9.59 -7.94
CA ALA A 16 -20.26 8.34 -7.70
C ALA A 16 -20.05 7.39 -8.89
N CYS A 17 -19.57 6.18 -8.62
CA CYS A 17 -19.51 5.08 -9.57
C CYS A 17 -20.92 4.48 -9.71
N ALA A 18 -21.58 4.72 -10.84
CA ALA A 18 -22.83 4.05 -11.21
C ALA A 18 -22.50 2.93 -12.21
N PRO A 19 -23.08 1.72 -12.06
CA PRO A 19 -22.95 0.66 -13.04
C PRO A 19 -23.76 1.00 -14.30
N THR A 20 -23.10 1.01 -15.47
CA THR A 20 -23.75 1.15 -16.78
C THR A 20 -24.54 -0.12 -17.13
N PRO A 21 -25.85 -0.04 -17.39
CA PRO A 21 -26.62 -1.14 -17.95
C PRO A 21 -26.46 -1.19 -19.48
N GLY A 22 -26.13 -2.39 -19.95
CA GLY A 22 -26.28 -3.00 -21.28
C GLY A 22 -26.54 -2.15 -22.54
N ASP A 23 -25.78 -2.44 -23.58
CA ASP A 23 -26.30 -2.46 -24.96
C ASP A 23 -25.61 -3.55 -25.80
N PRO A 24 -26.33 -4.23 -26.72
CA PRO A 24 -25.97 -5.53 -27.25
C PRO A 24 -25.29 -5.48 -28.62
N GLY A 25 -24.52 -6.53 -28.92
CA GLY A 25 -24.55 -7.15 -30.24
C GLY A 25 -23.34 -6.95 -31.17
N PRO A 26 -23.05 -7.94 -32.02
CA PRO A 26 -21.78 -8.08 -32.73
C PRO A 26 -21.78 -7.31 -34.05
N THR A 27 -20.61 -6.80 -34.46
CA THR A 27 -20.39 -6.35 -35.84
C THR A 27 -19.26 -7.18 -36.45
N GLU A 28 -19.63 -7.93 -37.49
CA GLU A 28 -18.76 -8.72 -38.36
C GLU A 28 -17.69 -7.88 -39.08
N ALA A 29 -16.65 -8.60 -39.51
CA ALA A 29 -15.40 -8.16 -40.12
C ALA A 29 -15.54 -7.47 -41.51
N PRO A 30 -14.40 -7.01 -42.06
CA PRO A 30 -13.94 -7.72 -43.26
C PRO A 30 -12.49 -8.21 -43.15
N ALA A 31 -12.28 -9.36 -43.79
CA ALA A 31 -11.02 -10.05 -43.97
C ALA A 31 -10.06 -9.30 -44.91
N THR A 32 -8.74 -9.47 -44.69
CA THR A 32 -7.78 -9.61 -45.79
C THR A 32 -6.68 -10.59 -45.41
N SER A 33 -6.54 -11.58 -46.29
CA SER A 33 -5.60 -12.69 -46.28
C SER A 33 -4.17 -12.22 -46.58
N GLU A 34 -3.17 -12.86 -45.97
CA GLU A 34 -2.01 -13.38 -46.72
C GLU A 34 -1.47 -14.65 -46.05
N SER A 35 -1.15 -15.62 -46.90
CA SER A 35 -0.83 -17.03 -46.59
C SER A 35 0.67 -17.26 -46.47
N VAL A 36 1.12 -18.11 -45.53
CA VAL A 36 2.12 -19.17 -45.83
C VAL A 36 1.91 -20.41 -44.93
N THR A 37 1.28 -21.42 -45.51
CA THR A 37 1.58 -22.88 -45.52
C THR A 37 2.26 -23.55 -44.30
N ALA A 38 1.50 -24.29 -43.48
CA ALA A 38 1.40 -25.77 -43.31
C ALA A 38 2.62 -26.46 -42.62
N VAL A 39 2.51 -27.43 -41.68
CA VAL A 39 1.78 -28.73 -41.64
C VAL A 39 1.72 -29.27 -40.16
N PRO A 40 1.17 -30.48 -39.80
CA PRO A 40 -0.17 -30.70 -39.24
C PRO A 40 -0.26 -31.40 -37.86
N SER A 41 -1.48 -31.35 -37.30
CA SER A 41 -2.25 -32.37 -36.55
C SER A 41 -1.62 -33.27 -35.47
N ALA A 42 -2.20 -33.21 -34.26
CA ALA A 42 -2.91 -34.36 -33.68
C ALA A 42 -3.91 -33.93 -32.59
N THR A 43 -5.19 -34.15 -32.91
CA THR A 43 -6.37 -34.36 -32.07
C THR A 43 -6.08 -34.97 -30.70
N GLU A 44 -6.71 -34.48 -29.63
CA GLU A 44 -7.60 -35.28 -28.77
C GLU A 44 -8.68 -34.40 -28.11
N GLN A 45 -9.89 -34.94 -28.19
CA GLN A 45 -11.19 -34.35 -27.93
C GLN A 45 -11.71 -35.01 -26.65
N GLY A 46 -11.77 -34.26 -25.55
CA GLY A 46 -12.33 -34.72 -24.28
C GLY A 46 -13.61 -33.97 -23.94
N SER A 47 -14.75 -34.54 -24.33
CA SER A 47 -16.09 -34.10 -23.93
C SER A 47 -16.42 -34.52 -22.49
N ALA A 48 -17.36 -33.75 -21.93
CA ALA A 48 -18.26 -34.04 -20.81
C ALA A 48 -17.68 -33.88 -19.39
N THR A 49 -18.29 -33.00 -18.59
CA THR A 49 -19.50 -33.38 -17.84
C THR A 49 -20.10 -32.15 -17.15
N GLU A 50 -21.40 -31.99 -17.41
CA GLU A 50 -22.39 -31.16 -16.75
C GLU A 50 -22.50 -31.53 -15.25
N SER A 51 -22.39 -30.55 -14.36
CA SER A 51 -22.85 -30.70 -12.97
C SER A 51 -23.64 -29.47 -12.56
N GLU A 52 -24.94 -29.60 -12.82
CA GLU A 52 -26.04 -29.05 -12.06
C GLU A 52 -25.83 -29.36 -10.57
N SER A 53 -25.86 -28.35 -9.70
CA SER A 53 -26.28 -28.58 -8.33
C SER A 53 -26.94 -27.36 -7.71
N ALA A 54 -28.05 -27.67 -7.05
CA ALA A 54 -29.09 -26.79 -6.58
C ALA A 54 -28.64 -25.87 -5.44
N GLY A 55 -29.39 -24.78 -5.29
CA GLY A 55 -29.15 -23.79 -4.28
C GLY A 55 -29.40 -24.26 -2.85
N THR A 56 -29.01 -23.40 -1.92
CA THR A 56 -29.62 -23.30 -0.59
C THR A 56 -29.37 -21.88 -0.10
N ALA A 57 -30.43 -21.09 -0.01
CA ALA A 57 -30.46 -19.89 0.82
C ALA A 57 -30.61 -20.32 2.27
N PRO A 58 -29.91 -19.68 3.22
CA PRO A 58 -30.42 -19.53 4.56
C PRO A 58 -30.80 -18.08 4.83
N SER A 59 -32.11 -17.86 4.99
CA SER A 59 -32.65 -16.81 5.86
C SER A 59 -32.23 -17.09 7.31
N ALA A 60 -31.67 -16.11 7.99
CA ALA A 60 -31.71 -16.05 9.45
C ALA A 60 -31.61 -14.59 9.92
N THR A 61 -32.77 -14.00 10.17
CA THR A 61 -32.97 -12.84 11.03
C THR A 61 -32.57 -13.23 12.45
N VAL A 62 -31.67 -12.47 13.08
CA VAL A 62 -31.54 -12.47 14.56
C VAL A 62 -31.55 -11.02 15.02
N GLU A 63 -32.74 -10.61 15.45
CA GLU A 63 -33.02 -9.43 16.24
C GLU A 63 -32.67 -9.77 17.71
N ALA A 64 -31.72 -9.04 18.30
CA ALA A 64 -31.49 -9.06 19.74
C ALA A 64 -30.97 -7.69 20.19
N SER A 65 -31.90 -6.87 20.68
CA SER A 65 -31.61 -5.71 21.52
C SER A 65 -31.20 -6.19 22.92
N PRO A 66 -30.18 -5.57 23.53
CA PRO A 66 -30.26 -5.29 24.95
C PRO A 66 -30.12 -3.79 25.25
N THR A 67 -31.20 -3.27 25.82
CA THR A 67 -31.23 -2.10 26.70
C THR A 67 -30.35 -2.37 27.92
N SER A 68 -29.52 -1.42 28.33
CA SER A 68 -29.14 -1.22 29.74
C SER A 68 -28.66 0.21 29.99
N GLU A 69 -29.47 0.90 30.79
CA GLU A 69 -29.15 2.12 31.56
C GLU A 69 -28.12 1.82 32.67
N ALA A 70 -27.22 2.78 32.91
CA ALA A 70 -26.60 3.14 34.20
C ALA A 70 -25.73 4.39 33.90
N SER A 71 -26.03 5.63 34.31
CA SER A 71 -26.28 6.17 35.66
C SER A 71 -25.15 5.84 36.65
N GLU A 72 -24.16 6.75 36.78
CA GLU A 72 -23.85 7.50 38.01
C GLU A 72 -22.57 8.35 37.87
N GLU A 73 -22.69 9.62 38.28
CA GLU A 73 -21.64 10.60 38.68
C GLU A 73 -20.93 10.13 40.00
N PRO A 74 -20.00 10.86 40.68
CA PRO A 74 -19.28 12.10 40.39
C PRO A 74 -17.74 12.02 40.69
N ALA A 75 -17.11 13.20 40.60
CA ALA A 75 -15.71 13.56 40.77
C ALA A 75 -14.95 13.00 42.00
N SER A 76 -13.65 12.78 41.81
CA SER A 76 -12.64 12.96 42.87
C SER A 76 -11.31 13.43 42.27
N SER A 77 -10.95 14.66 42.61
CA SER A 77 -9.67 15.30 42.36
C SER A 77 -8.75 15.09 43.57
N PRO A 78 -7.50 14.65 43.35
CA PRO A 78 -6.40 15.05 44.23
C PRO A 78 -5.33 15.89 43.49
N SER A 79 -4.73 16.76 44.29
CA SER A 79 -3.82 17.86 43.96
C SER A 79 -2.49 17.47 43.29
N PRO A 80 -1.86 18.42 42.58
CA PRO A 80 -0.59 18.23 41.88
C PRO A 80 0.59 18.20 42.86
N SER A 81 1.46 17.17 42.75
CA SER A 81 2.74 17.10 43.43
C SER A 81 3.89 17.20 42.43
N GLU A 82 4.58 18.32 42.52
CA GLU A 82 6.01 18.57 42.28
C GLU A 82 6.65 18.09 40.96
N SER A 83 6.98 19.11 40.16
CA SER A 83 7.70 19.04 38.90
C SER A 83 9.14 18.55 39.06
N PRO A 84 9.56 17.45 38.41
CA PRO A 84 10.96 17.23 38.10
C PRO A 84 11.38 18.21 36.99
N VAL A 85 12.53 18.83 37.20
CA VAL A 85 13.17 19.80 36.31
C VAL A 85 13.26 19.23 34.89
N THR A 86 12.53 19.85 33.97
CA THR A 86 12.57 19.58 32.54
C THR A 86 13.94 19.93 32.00
N VAL A 87 14.83 18.94 31.89
CA VAL A 87 16.00 19.06 31.02
C VAL A 87 15.43 19.10 29.61
N SER A 88 15.38 20.28 28.98
CA SER A 88 14.95 20.42 27.60
C SER A 88 15.79 19.46 26.75
N PRO A 89 15.19 18.41 26.14
CA PRO A 89 15.92 17.65 25.15
C PRO A 89 16.28 18.66 24.07
N THR A 90 17.59 18.88 23.89
CA THR A 90 18.08 19.58 22.72
C THR A 90 17.54 18.78 21.55
N ALA A 91 16.58 19.37 20.84
CA ALA A 91 15.99 18.77 19.67
C ALA A 91 17.14 18.50 18.70
N GLU A 92 17.57 17.24 18.64
CA GLU A 92 18.53 16.80 17.65
C GLU A 92 17.92 17.18 16.29
N PRO A 93 18.61 18.00 15.48
CA PRO A 93 18.07 18.39 14.20
C PRO A 93 17.72 17.13 13.41
N PRO A 94 16.55 17.07 12.76
CA PRO A 94 16.16 15.91 11.98
C PRO A 94 17.29 15.57 11.02
N ALA A 95 17.79 14.34 11.12
CA ALA A 95 18.90 13.87 10.30
C ALA A 95 18.65 14.24 8.83
N GLU A 96 19.58 14.97 8.21
CA GLU A 96 19.50 15.31 6.79
C GLU A 96 19.33 14.01 6.00
N ALA A 97 18.30 13.97 5.14
CA ALA A 97 18.10 12.84 4.24
C ALA A 97 19.38 12.62 3.41
N PRO A 98 19.84 11.36 3.24
CA PRO A 98 21.08 11.10 2.53
C PRO A 98 21.01 11.66 1.11
N ALA A 99 22.05 12.40 0.73
CA ALA A 99 22.12 13.14 -0.53
C ALA A 99 22.10 12.25 -1.79
N SER A 100 22.28 10.93 -1.63
CA SER A 100 22.20 9.97 -2.73
C SER A 100 21.96 8.56 -2.19
N GLY A 101 20.91 7.89 -2.67
CA GLY A 101 20.66 6.47 -2.40
C GLY A 101 19.67 6.22 -1.26
N TRP A 102 19.50 4.94 -0.95
CA TRP A 102 18.58 4.45 0.08
C TRP A 102 19.01 4.86 1.50
N ALA A 103 18.04 5.33 2.28
CA ALA A 103 18.16 5.61 3.70
C ALA A 103 17.49 4.50 4.52
N ILE A 104 18.10 4.08 5.62
CA ILE A 104 17.45 3.18 6.59
C ILE A 104 16.45 3.99 7.41
N VAL A 105 15.24 3.48 7.54
CA VAL A 105 14.16 4.08 8.34
C VAL A 105 13.87 3.25 9.60
N ASP A 106 13.73 1.92 9.45
CA ASP A 106 13.44 0.96 10.54
C ASP A 106 12.40 1.45 11.56
N ARG A 107 11.24 1.87 11.05
CA ARG A 107 10.19 2.48 11.89
C ARG A 107 8.84 1.85 11.64
N LYS A 108 8.13 1.56 12.72
CA LYS A 108 6.71 1.22 12.68
C LYS A 108 5.87 2.50 12.63
N VAL A 109 4.88 2.54 11.74
CA VAL A 109 3.95 3.64 11.55
C VAL A 109 2.53 3.09 11.54
N SER A 110 1.70 3.60 12.44
CA SER A 110 0.30 3.20 12.64
C SER A 110 -0.67 4.38 12.68
N THR A 111 -0.14 5.60 12.68
CA THR A 111 -0.92 6.85 12.71
C THR A 111 -0.36 7.86 11.73
N GLU A 112 -1.19 8.81 11.30
CA GLU A 112 -0.76 9.88 10.40
C GLU A 112 0.39 10.72 10.97
N SER A 113 0.37 11.02 12.27
CA SER A 113 1.42 11.80 12.93
C SER A 113 2.76 11.06 12.97
N GLU A 114 2.75 9.74 13.08
CA GLU A 114 3.97 8.93 12.97
C GLU A 114 4.54 8.95 11.54
N ALA A 115 3.67 8.98 10.52
CA ALA A 115 4.07 9.13 9.13
C ALA A 115 4.73 10.50 8.87
N ASP A 116 4.16 11.58 9.42
CA ASP A 116 4.75 12.94 9.34
C ASP A 116 6.12 13.00 10.03
N ALA A 117 6.27 12.29 11.16
CA ALA A 117 7.53 12.24 11.92
C ALA A 117 8.58 11.28 11.32
N ALA A 118 8.23 10.45 10.34
CA ALA A 118 9.10 9.42 9.76
C ALA A 118 10.16 9.98 8.81
N GLY A 119 10.11 11.26 8.45
CA GLY A 119 11.11 11.90 7.58
C GLY A 119 11.06 11.39 6.13
N LEU A 120 9.88 10.94 5.68
CA LEU A 120 9.69 10.42 4.32
C LEU A 120 9.53 11.57 3.30
N PRO A 121 9.84 11.33 2.02
CA PRO A 121 9.48 12.25 0.94
C PRO A 121 7.99 12.55 0.95
N SER A 122 7.61 13.79 0.64
CA SER A 122 6.22 14.27 0.77
C SER A 122 5.17 13.41 0.05
N ALA A 123 5.48 12.92 -1.15
CA ALA A 123 4.59 12.03 -1.90
C ALA A 123 4.39 10.67 -1.19
N VAL A 124 5.46 10.11 -0.62
CA VAL A 124 5.42 8.87 0.16
C VAL A 124 4.65 9.08 1.47
N THR A 125 4.89 10.18 2.18
CA THR A 125 4.13 10.54 3.39
C THR A 125 2.64 10.62 3.10
N GLN A 126 2.24 11.29 2.01
CA GLN A 126 0.84 11.40 1.62
C GLN A 126 0.22 10.04 1.30
N TYR A 127 0.95 9.18 0.59
CA TYR A 127 0.51 7.82 0.29
C TYR A 127 0.30 7.00 1.57
N VAL A 128 1.30 6.95 2.46
CA VAL A 128 1.21 6.22 3.73
C VAL A 128 0.03 6.73 4.57
N LYS A 129 -0.15 8.05 4.69
CA LYS A 129 -1.30 8.63 5.40
C LYS A 129 -2.63 8.23 4.78
N SER A 130 -2.73 8.21 3.44
CA SER A 130 -3.96 7.79 2.76
C SER A 130 -4.32 6.33 3.07
N ARG A 131 -3.33 5.44 3.14
CA ARG A 131 -3.51 4.03 3.52
C ARG A 131 -3.89 3.87 4.99
N LEU A 132 -3.27 4.63 5.89
CA LEU A 132 -3.59 4.62 7.32
C LEU A 132 -5.00 5.15 7.63
N ALA A 133 -5.56 6.00 6.76
CA ALA A 133 -6.92 6.52 6.89
C ALA A 133 -8.00 5.50 6.44
N GLU A 134 -7.61 4.39 5.82
CA GLU A 134 -8.55 3.33 5.44
C GLU A 134 -9.10 2.62 6.69
N PRO A 135 -10.37 2.14 6.66
CA PRO A 135 -11.03 1.50 7.81
C PRO A 135 -10.49 0.10 8.14
N CYS A 136 -9.25 -0.19 7.77
CA CYS A 136 -8.62 -1.51 7.79
C CYS A 136 -7.56 -1.69 8.88
N ASN A 137 -7.36 -0.66 9.73
CA ASN A 137 -6.33 -0.62 10.77
C ASN A 137 -4.94 -1.00 10.23
N VAL A 138 -4.61 -0.42 9.06
CA VAL A 138 -3.33 -0.65 8.38
C VAL A 138 -2.19 -0.13 9.26
N GLN A 139 -1.09 -0.88 9.28
CA GLN A 139 0.16 -0.51 9.93
C GLN A 139 1.31 -0.85 8.99
N PHE A 140 2.29 0.05 8.94
CA PHE A 140 3.49 -0.11 8.15
C PHE A 140 4.71 -0.38 9.04
N ASN A 141 5.56 -1.32 8.63
CA ASN A 141 6.94 -1.40 9.08
C ASN A 141 7.82 -0.87 7.93
N LEU A 142 8.27 0.38 8.04
CA LEU A 142 9.10 1.04 7.05
C LEU A 142 10.55 0.61 7.24
N PHE A 143 11.15 0.03 6.20
CA PHE A 143 12.52 -0.47 6.26
C PHE A 143 13.51 0.55 5.70
N ALA A 144 13.29 0.97 4.47
CA ALA A 144 14.17 1.89 3.76
C ALA A 144 13.39 2.81 2.83
N VAL A 145 13.91 4.01 2.59
CA VAL A 145 13.32 5.01 1.69
C VAL A 145 14.39 5.59 0.76
N HIS A 146 14.02 5.84 -0.49
CA HIS A 146 14.88 6.46 -1.49
C HIS A 146 14.45 7.93 -1.71
N PRO A 147 15.38 8.88 -1.92
CA PRO A 147 15.03 10.29 -2.21
C PRO A 147 14.16 10.45 -3.46
N ASP A 148 14.23 9.51 -4.41
CA ASP A 148 13.40 9.50 -5.62
C ASP A 148 11.94 9.04 -5.38
N GLY A 149 11.56 8.81 -4.11
CA GLY A 149 10.18 8.47 -3.75
C GLY A 149 9.86 6.98 -3.70
N TYR A 150 10.88 6.12 -3.64
CA TYR A 150 10.69 4.68 -3.40
C TYR A 150 10.68 4.37 -1.91
N LEU A 151 9.90 3.37 -1.52
CA LEU A 151 9.76 2.91 -0.14
C LEU A 151 9.73 1.37 -0.13
N VAL A 152 10.50 0.76 0.77
CA VAL A 152 10.40 -0.66 1.09
C VAL A 152 9.75 -0.79 2.46
N ALA A 153 8.60 -1.43 2.53
CA ALA A 153 7.84 -1.56 3.76
C ALA A 153 7.03 -2.86 3.79
N ASP A 154 6.77 -3.35 4.98
CA ASP A 154 5.76 -4.39 5.23
C ASP A 154 4.46 -3.69 5.61
N GLU A 155 3.37 -4.07 4.95
CA GLU A 155 2.03 -3.63 5.30
C GLU A 155 1.30 -4.76 6.00
N SER A 156 0.70 -4.46 7.15
CA SER A 156 -0.12 -5.40 7.91
C SER A 156 -1.43 -4.73 8.33
N GLY A 157 -2.53 -5.48 8.32
CA GLY A 157 -3.84 -4.96 8.71
C GLY A 157 -4.91 -6.04 8.67
N ILE A 158 -6.16 -5.66 8.93
CA ILE A 158 -7.28 -6.62 8.91
C ILE A 158 -7.74 -6.90 7.48
N CYS A 159 -7.59 -5.93 6.57
CA CYS A 159 -7.97 -6.07 5.16
C CYS A 159 -6.79 -6.38 4.24
N ALA A 160 -5.59 -5.99 4.64
CA ALA A 160 -4.36 -6.22 3.89
C ALA A 160 -3.65 -7.43 4.47
N GLY A 161 -3.38 -8.43 3.65
CA GLY A 161 -2.48 -9.53 4.04
C GLY A 161 -1.11 -8.97 4.42
N ALA A 162 -0.40 -9.68 5.30
CA ALA A 162 0.98 -9.30 5.65
C ALA A 162 1.91 -9.69 4.50
N ALA A 163 2.47 -8.69 3.83
CA ALA A 163 3.47 -8.88 2.78
C ALA A 163 4.50 -7.75 2.76
N LEU A 164 5.67 -8.05 2.20
CA LEU A 164 6.72 -7.08 1.93
C LEU A 164 6.42 -6.41 0.58
N PHE A 165 6.35 -5.09 0.55
CA PHE A 165 6.06 -4.32 -0.65
C PHE A 165 7.20 -3.36 -0.99
N VAL A 166 7.38 -3.13 -2.28
CA VAL A 166 8.11 -1.97 -2.80
C VAL A 166 7.12 -1.01 -3.43
N TYR A 167 7.07 0.19 -2.89
CA TYR A 167 6.28 1.30 -3.39
C TYR A 167 7.18 2.30 -4.12
N GLY A 168 6.61 3.01 -5.09
CA GLY A 168 7.33 4.04 -5.83
C GLY A 168 6.45 4.72 -6.88
N PRO A 169 7.00 5.66 -7.66
CA PRO A 169 6.24 6.40 -8.66
C PRO A 169 5.77 5.52 -9.83
N ASP A 170 4.47 5.52 -10.13
CA ASP A 170 3.80 4.71 -11.17
C ASP A 170 3.92 5.29 -12.61
N GLY A 171 4.89 6.18 -12.86
CA GLY A 171 5.00 6.95 -14.10
C GLY A 171 4.01 8.12 -14.25
N SER A 172 2.90 8.12 -13.49
CA SER A 172 2.01 9.30 -13.36
C SER A 172 2.47 10.26 -12.26
N GLY A 173 3.55 9.91 -11.55
CA GLY A 173 4.11 10.69 -10.43
C GLY A 173 3.39 10.43 -9.10
N ARG A 174 2.43 9.49 -9.06
CA ARG A 174 1.81 9.03 -7.82
C ARG A 174 2.57 7.83 -7.28
N VAL A 175 2.64 7.73 -5.96
CA VAL A 175 3.18 6.54 -5.32
C VAL A 175 2.12 5.43 -5.44
N SER A 176 2.53 4.28 -5.97
CA SER A 176 1.75 3.05 -5.99
C SER A 176 2.58 1.89 -5.47
N GLU A 177 1.91 0.78 -5.22
CA GLU A 177 2.58 -0.51 -5.11
C GLU A 177 3.18 -0.87 -6.47
N LEU A 178 4.45 -1.29 -6.47
CA LEU A 178 5.17 -1.71 -7.68
C LEU A 178 5.46 -3.20 -7.65
N VAL A 179 5.85 -3.73 -6.50
CA VAL A 179 6.19 -5.14 -6.30
C VAL A 179 5.68 -5.61 -4.94
N GLU A 180 4.83 -6.64 -4.95
CA GLU A 180 4.47 -7.42 -3.77
C GLU A 180 5.37 -8.65 -3.65
N SER A 181 5.96 -8.85 -2.48
CA SER A 181 6.86 -9.96 -2.16
C SER A 181 6.28 -10.81 -1.03
N THR A 182 5.40 -11.75 -1.39
CA THR A 182 5.02 -12.88 -0.53
C THR A 182 6.03 -14.04 -0.62
N SER A 183 6.89 -13.99 -1.62
CA SER A 183 8.03 -14.88 -1.86
C SER A 183 9.15 -14.11 -2.56
N VAL A 184 10.34 -14.71 -2.66
CA VAL A 184 11.49 -14.09 -3.34
C VAL A 184 11.15 -13.84 -4.82
N GLN A 185 11.11 -12.56 -5.21
CA GLN A 185 10.77 -12.15 -6.56
C GLN A 185 11.95 -12.32 -7.53
N PRO A 186 11.69 -12.52 -8.84
CA PRO A 186 12.74 -12.46 -9.85
C PRO A 186 13.32 -11.04 -9.94
N CYS A 187 14.62 -10.92 -10.19
CA CYS A 187 15.29 -9.60 -10.24
C CYS A 187 14.73 -8.71 -11.37
N SER A 188 14.09 -9.30 -12.37
CA SER A 188 13.41 -8.58 -13.44
C SER A 188 12.18 -7.81 -12.96
N ALA A 189 11.48 -8.26 -11.90
CA ALA A 189 10.30 -7.56 -11.38
C ALA A 189 10.68 -6.15 -10.90
N PHE A 190 11.70 -6.07 -10.04
CA PHE A 190 12.22 -4.79 -9.54
C PHE A 190 12.80 -3.92 -10.66
N ARG A 191 13.51 -4.51 -11.62
CA ARG A 191 14.07 -3.76 -12.75
C ARG A 191 13.00 -3.17 -13.66
N ASN A 192 11.95 -3.94 -13.95
CA ASN A 192 10.83 -3.49 -14.79
C ASN A 192 9.98 -2.41 -14.09
N ALA A 193 10.04 -2.36 -12.76
CA ALA A 193 9.45 -1.31 -11.94
C ALA A 193 10.41 -0.14 -11.65
N ASP A 194 11.57 -0.10 -12.31
CA ASP A 194 12.62 0.92 -12.13
C ASP A 194 13.05 1.12 -10.67
N VAL A 195 13.00 0.07 -9.84
CA VAL A 195 13.40 0.15 -8.44
C VAL A 195 14.92 0.39 -8.36
N PRO A 196 15.38 1.44 -7.65
CA PRO A 196 16.81 1.70 -7.51
C PRO A 196 17.52 0.57 -6.77
N THR A 197 18.69 0.17 -7.28
CA THR A 197 19.45 -0.91 -6.63
C THR A 197 20.11 -0.46 -5.32
N GLY A 198 20.45 -1.41 -4.44
CA GLY A 198 21.23 -1.20 -3.23
C GLY A 198 20.38 -0.88 -2.00
N VAL A 199 19.21 -1.52 -1.86
CA VAL A 199 18.43 -1.43 -0.62
C VAL A 199 19.29 -1.95 0.54
N PRO A 200 19.47 -1.14 1.61
CA PRO A 200 20.30 -1.54 2.72
C PRO A 200 19.64 -2.68 3.50
N LYS A 201 20.48 -3.51 4.10
CA LYS A 201 20.04 -4.40 5.18
C LYS A 201 19.67 -3.55 6.39
N THR A 202 18.58 -3.91 7.04
CA THR A 202 18.08 -3.17 8.20
C THR A 202 17.87 -4.13 9.37
N LYS A 203 17.57 -3.60 10.55
CA LYS A 203 17.27 -4.43 11.72
C LYS A 203 16.01 -5.26 11.50
N LEU A 204 15.02 -4.69 10.80
CA LEU A 204 13.75 -5.35 10.53
C LEU A 204 13.74 -6.10 9.18
N LEU A 205 14.70 -5.81 8.29
CA LEU A 205 14.95 -6.50 7.01
C LEU A 205 16.43 -6.96 6.93
N PRO A 206 16.84 -7.96 7.73
CA PRO A 206 18.25 -8.32 7.90
C PRO A 206 18.90 -8.92 6.64
N ASP A 207 18.08 -9.50 5.77
CA ASP A 207 18.55 -10.06 4.50
C ASP A 207 18.62 -9.01 3.38
N GLY A 208 18.06 -7.81 3.61
CA GLY A 208 17.88 -6.80 2.58
C GLY A 208 16.75 -7.20 1.60
N LEU A 209 16.58 -6.40 0.56
CA LEU A 209 15.68 -6.78 -0.54
C LEU A 209 16.42 -7.79 -1.43
N VAL A 210 15.93 -9.04 -1.48
CA VAL A 210 16.59 -10.13 -2.23
C VAL A 210 15.76 -10.58 -3.42
N CYS A 211 16.43 -11.02 -4.49
CA CYS A 211 15.81 -11.55 -5.70
C CYS A 211 16.48 -12.84 -6.19
N SER A 212 15.74 -13.69 -6.91
CA SER A 212 16.11 -15.09 -7.17
C SER A 212 17.17 -15.30 -8.28
N ASP A 213 17.34 -14.36 -9.21
CA ASP A 213 18.22 -14.53 -10.38
C ASP A 213 19.63 -13.94 -10.21
N GLY A 214 19.93 -13.37 -9.03
CA GLY A 214 21.07 -12.45 -8.86
C GLY A 214 22.27 -12.96 -8.08
N GLY A 215 22.23 -14.19 -7.54
CA GLY A 215 23.33 -14.73 -6.72
C GLY A 215 23.70 -13.80 -5.55
N ALA A 216 22.88 -13.78 -4.50
CA ALA A 216 23.16 -13.10 -3.23
C ALA A 216 23.61 -11.63 -3.35
N LYS A 217 22.84 -10.79 -4.07
CA LYS A 217 23.04 -9.34 -4.04
C LYS A 217 21.76 -8.67 -3.56
N ASN A 218 21.91 -7.77 -2.58
CA ASN A 218 20.82 -6.88 -2.18
C ASN A 218 20.41 -6.11 -3.44
N TYR A 219 19.17 -6.31 -3.87
CA TYR A 219 18.53 -5.40 -4.79
C TYR A 219 18.35 -4.06 -4.10
#